data_AF-H8MNF3-F1
#
_entry.id   AF-H8MNF3-F1
#
_cell.length_a   1.000
_cell.length_b   1.000
_cell.length_c   1.000
_cell.angle_alpha   90.00
_cell.angle_beta   90.00
_cell.angle_gamma   90.00
#
_symmetry.space_group_name_H-M   'P 1'
#
loop_
_entity.id
_entity.type
_entity.pdbx_description
1 polymer ?
#
loop_
_entity_poly.entity_id
_entity_poly.type
_entity_poly.pdbx_seq_one_letter_code
_entity_poly.pdbx_strand_id
1 'polypeptide(L)'
;MSMDALVEAVGRGTTSWLMHGVWQTTAVALVAAGVLALMRHRSARSRYAVGCLALTLLVAGPSASVLLASWTPAVAGPGGIPAMAEAPGRHVQAEASAMTVFAPPLESSSSEYTAFTIRLSSALVMLWLAGAVAGLVWRMVASRRAARQWLDAATPAPVELHLMACRVAERLGLRRPVEVLESSRVPSPLVLGAVRPVLVLPRGASERLTPAQLEAVLAHELAHVQRRDPVANLAQHLVEALFFFHPAARWLSQRVRLEREHCCDDAAVHLCGDARMYSSALLGLEELRQQGFALGAGTHPLAARVQRLLGHGPVGEGASGMRRAVSVGGALAVLAVSGVAWDWEAPEDEGFGTAACTQAVYPKDFSAIATWRNDGRAIRSRIFVSRCGRIRLESADGAKVPVLLYDATTLERVALDDTARTHAAAPRMDELGLPLHLPGGCTENKARCESQGQKTVAGRSTRRWHRRHTPNDTVTQWFDDELGYPVREESDLFGTLTLTDIQVGAQRADRFFIPSGYQAGPH
;
A
#
# COMPACT_ATOMS: atom_id res chain seq x y z
N MET A 1 -18.09 -5.34 27.61
CA MET A 1 -17.31 -4.29 26.92
C MET A 1 -17.93 -2.96 27.28
N SER A 2 -17.18 -2.01 27.85
CA SER A 2 -17.72 -0.68 28.19
C SER A 2 -18.07 0.08 26.91
N MET A 3 -18.98 1.06 27.01
CA MET A 3 -19.35 1.94 25.90
C MET A 3 -18.10 2.63 25.29
N ASP A 4 -17.17 3.04 26.16
CA ASP A 4 -15.92 3.69 25.75
C ASP A 4 -15.01 2.75 24.95
N ALA A 5 -14.88 1.49 25.38
CA ALA A 5 -14.09 0.49 24.67
C ALA A 5 -14.68 0.16 23.28
N LEU A 6 -16.01 0.16 23.15
CA LEU A 6 -16.68 -0.01 21.85
C LEU A 6 -16.41 1.18 20.92
N VAL A 7 -16.55 2.40 21.42
CA VAL A 7 -16.30 3.64 20.66
C VAL A 7 -14.85 3.69 20.17
N GLU A 8 -13.90 3.33 21.04
CA GLU A 8 -12.48 3.31 20.72
C GLU A 8 -12.13 2.23 19.67
N ALA A 9 -12.67 1.01 19.83
CA ALA A 9 -12.47 -0.07 18.86
C ALA A 9 -13.05 0.28 17.47
N VAL A 10 -14.27 0.84 17.44
CA VAL A 10 -14.91 1.28 16.19
C VAL A 10 -14.17 2.45 15.56
N GLY A 11 -13.68 3.41 16.36
CA GLY A 11 -12.90 4.54 15.89
C GLY A 11 -11.58 4.12 15.24
N ARG A 12 -10.83 3.20 15.88
CA ARG A 12 -9.59 2.63 15.31
C ARG A 12 -9.85 1.87 14.03
N GLY A 13 -10.84 0.97 14.02
CA GLY A 13 -11.20 0.19 12.84
C GLY A 13 -11.60 1.07 11.66
N THR A 14 -12.38 2.13 11.90
CA THR A 14 -12.83 3.05 10.85
C THR A 14 -11.69 3.93 10.33
N THR A 15 -10.79 4.36 11.21
CA THR A 15 -9.60 5.13 10.80
C THR A 15 -8.69 4.29 9.89
N SER A 16 -8.41 3.05 10.28
CA SER A 16 -7.66 2.09 9.45
C SER A 16 -8.39 1.83 8.11
N TRP A 17 -9.71 1.62 8.15
CA TRP A 17 -10.53 1.45 6.94
C TRP A 17 -10.39 2.62 5.97
N LEU A 18 -10.42 3.87 6.47
CA LEU A 18 -10.26 5.07 5.64
C LEU A 18 -8.85 5.18 5.07
N MET A 19 -7.82 4.90 5.87
CA MET A 19 -6.42 4.94 5.42
C MET A 19 -6.16 3.92 4.31
N HIS A 20 -6.55 2.66 4.51
CA HIS A 20 -6.47 1.64 3.46
C HIS A 20 -7.37 1.97 2.26
N GLY A 21 -8.55 2.54 2.52
CA GLY A 21 -9.51 2.97 1.52
C GLY A 21 -8.97 3.94 0.50
N VAL A 22 -8.13 4.91 0.89
CA VAL A 22 -7.58 5.91 -0.03
C VAL A 22 -6.69 5.28 -1.11
N TRP A 23 -5.68 4.51 -0.73
CA TRP A 23 -4.75 3.94 -1.70
C TRP A 23 -5.36 2.73 -2.42
N GLN A 24 -6.12 1.88 -1.72
CA GLN A 24 -6.75 0.70 -2.33
C GLN A 24 -7.79 1.10 -3.38
N THR A 25 -8.59 2.14 -3.12
CA THR A 25 -9.55 2.65 -4.11
C THR A 25 -8.85 3.14 -5.36
N THR A 26 -7.73 3.86 -5.20
CA THR A 26 -6.92 4.34 -6.32
C THR A 26 -6.34 3.16 -7.12
N ALA A 27 -5.75 2.18 -6.45
CA ALA A 27 -5.21 0.98 -7.10
C ALA A 27 -6.29 0.20 -7.86
N VAL A 28 -7.44 -0.07 -7.23
CA VAL A 28 -8.57 -0.78 -7.86
C VAL A 28 -9.09 0.01 -9.07
N ALA A 29 -9.23 1.33 -8.97
CA ALA A 29 -9.70 2.15 -10.09
C ALA A 29 -8.71 2.12 -11.27
N LEU A 30 -7.41 2.12 -11.01
CA LEU A 30 -6.36 2.03 -12.04
C LEU A 30 -6.35 0.67 -12.74
N VAL A 31 -6.45 -0.42 -11.97
CA VAL A 31 -6.58 -1.78 -12.52
C VAL A 31 -7.85 -1.88 -13.36
N ALA A 32 -8.99 -1.40 -12.83
CA ALA A 32 -10.26 -1.39 -13.56
C ALA A 32 -10.15 -0.57 -14.86
N ALA A 33 -9.48 0.58 -14.85
CA ALA A 33 -9.25 1.37 -16.05
C ALA A 33 -8.42 0.61 -17.11
N GLY A 34 -7.35 -0.07 -16.69
CA GLY A 34 -6.54 -0.93 -17.56
C GLY A 34 -7.34 -2.08 -18.16
N VAL A 35 -8.09 -2.82 -17.32
CA VAL A 35 -8.94 -3.93 -17.76
C VAL A 35 -10.03 -3.45 -18.72
N LEU A 36 -10.73 -2.36 -18.41
CA LEU A 36 -11.76 -1.80 -19.30
C LEU A 36 -11.18 -1.32 -20.64
N ALA A 37 -9.96 -0.77 -20.64
CA ALA A 37 -9.27 -0.37 -21.87
C ALA A 37 -8.91 -1.59 -22.75
N LEU A 38 -8.47 -2.70 -22.14
CA LEU A 38 -8.21 -3.97 -22.84
C LEU A 38 -9.53 -4.60 -23.34
N MET A 39 -10.62 -4.42 -22.61
CA MET A 39 -11.94 -4.94 -22.93
C MET A 39 -12.79 -4.01 -23.80
N ARG A 40 -12.21 -2.97 -24.43
CA ARG A 40 -12.94 -2.01 -25.28
C ARG A 40 -13.77 -2.63 -26.41
N HIS A 41 -13.36 -3.80 -26.89
CA HIS A 41 -14.03 -4.55 -27.95
C HIS A 41 -14.93 -5.69 -27.44
N ARG A 42 -15.02 -5.87 -26.12
CA ARG A 42 -15.92 -6.84 -25.50
C ARG A 42 -17.31 -6.23 -25.30
N SER A 43 -18.30 -7.09 -25.07
CA SER A 43 -19.69 -6.66 -24.84
C SER A 43 -19.80 -5.68 -23.67
N ALA A 44 -20.78 -4.77 -23.73
CA ALA A 44 -21.07 -3.84 -22.63
C ALA A 44 -21.34 -4.58 -21.32
N ARG A 45 -21.99 -5.75 -21.39
CA ARG A 45 -22.25 -6.61 -20.23
C ARG A 45 -20.98 -7.05 -19.51
N SER A 46 -19.93 -7.43 -20.24
CA SER A 46 -18.66 -7.82 -19.63
C SER A 46 -17.95 -6.62 -18.97
N ARG A 47 -17.96 -5.46 -19.62
CA ARG A 47 -17.40 -4.22 -19.06
C ARG A 47 -18.17 -3.76 -17.82
N TYR A 48 -19.50 -3.83 -17.85
CA TYR A 48 -20.37 -3.57 -16.71
C TYR A 48 -20.05 -4.51 -15.53
N ALA A 49 -19.88 -5.82 -15.78
CA ALA A 49 -19.54 -6.79 -14.73
C ALA A 49 -18.19 -6.48 -14.05
N VAL A 50 -17.17 -6.10 -14.83
CA VAL A 50 -15.88 -5.64 -14.29
C VAL A 50 -16.05 -4.38 -13.44
N GLY A 51 -16.84 -3.42 -13.92
CA GLY A 51 -17.14 -2.21 -13.16
C GLY A 51 -17.86 -2.48 -11.84
N CYS A 52 -18.85 -3.38 -11.83
CA CYS A 52 -19.52 -3.82 -10.60
C CYS A 52 -18.56 -4.51 -9.63
N LEU A 53 -17.71 -5.43 -10.13
CA LEU A 53 -16.69 -6.09 -9.31
C LEU A 53 -15.74 -5.07 -8.68
N ALA A 54 -15.28 -4.08 -9.47
CA ALA A 54 -14.42 -3.02 -8.98
C ALA A 54 -15.11 -2.18 -7.88
N LEU A 55 -16.39 -1.83 -8.03
CA LEU A 55 -17.15 -1.15 -6.98
C LEU A 55 -17.30 -2.00 -5.70
N THR A 56 -17.44 -3.32 -5.84
CA THR A 56 -17.46 -4.24 -4.68
C THR A 56 -16.10 -4.27 -3.99
N LEU A 57 -15.00 -4.32 -4.75
CA LEU A 57 -13.64 -4.32 -4.20
C LEU A 57 -13.29 -3.02 -3.47
N LEU A 58 -13.85 -1.87 -3.89
CA LEU A 58 -13.71 -0.60 -3.17
C LEU A 58 -14.15 -0.69 -1.71
N VAL A 59 -15.22 -1.43 -1.42
CA VAL A 59 -15.74 -1.61 -0.06
C VAL A 59 -15.11 -2.82 0.62
N ALA A 60 -14.98 -3.94 -0.11
CA ALA A 60 -14.51 -5.20 0.44
C ALA A 60 -13.01 -5.18 0.79
N GLY A 61 -12.17 -4.51 0.01
CA GLY A 61 -10.72 -4.46 0.22
C GLY A 61 -10.32 -3.84 1.57
N PRO A 62 -10.78 -2.61 1.89
CA PRO A 62 -10.42 -1.99 3.16
C PRO A 62 -11.06 -2.73 4.34
N SER A 63 -12.26 -3.28 4.15
CA SER A 63 -12.93 -4.11 5.15
C SER A 63 -12.16 -5.40 5.44
N ALA A 64 -11.66 -6.08 4.42
CA ALA A 64 -10.82 -7.26 4.57
C ALA A 64 -9.48 -6.93 5.24
N SER A 65 -8.90 -5.77 4.96
CA SER A 65 -7.63 -5.33 5.58
C SER A 65 -7.80 -5.12 7.08
N VAL A 66 -8.88 -4.45 7.50
CA VAL A 66 -9.21 -4.25 8.92
C VAL A 66 -9.51 -5.58 9.60
N LEU A 67 -10.25 -6.48 8.94
CA LEU A 67 -10.52 -7.81 9.48
C LEU A 67 -9.22 -8.61 9.62
N LEU A 68 -8.38 -8.71 8.60
CA LEU A 68 -7.12 -9.45 8.70
C LEU A 68 -6.21 -8.90 9.81
N ALA A 69 -6.15 -7.57 9.97
CA ALA A 69 -5.40 -6.93 11.05
C ALA A 69 -6.00 -7.18 12.45
N SER A 70 -7.31 -7.43 12.56
CA SER A 70 -7.93 -7.79 13.84
C SER A 70 -7.85 -9.29 14.16
N TRP A 71 -7.44 -10.10 13.20
CA TRP A 71 -7.31 -11.56 13.32
C TRP A 71 -5.87 -12.02 13.55
N THR A 72 -4.87 -11.13 13.48
CA THR A 72 -3.52 -11.45 13.95
C THR A 72 -3.59 -11.59 15.48
N PRO A 73 -3.50 -12.82 16.04
CA PRO A 73 -3.39 -12.96 17.48
C PRO A 73 -2.14 -12.19 17.89
N ALA A 74 -2.25 -11.37 18.94
CA ALA A 74 -1.08 -10.86 19.61
C ALA A 74 -0.25 -12.09 20.02
N VAL A 75 0.80 -12.39 19.26
CA VAL A 75 1.83 -13.33 19.70
C VAL A 75 2.32 -12.71 21.00
N ALA A 76 1.97 -13.34 22.12
CA ALA A 76 2.50 -12.95 23.41
C ALA A 76 4.02 -12.98 23.25
N GLY A 77 4.65 -11.80 23.32
CA GLY A 77 6.10 -11.70 23.22
C GLY A 77 6.74 -12.66 24.23
N PRO A 78 7.92 -13.23 23.93
CA PRO A 78 8.65 -14.07 24.86
C PRO A 78 9.12 -13.21 26.04
N GLY A 79 8.25 -13.03 27.03
CA GLY A 79 8.48 -12.16 28.20
C GLY A 79 7.49 -12.37 29.35
N GLY A 80 6.39 -13.09 29.13
CA GLY A 80 5.54 -13.56 30.22
C GLY A 80 6.15 -14.77 30.92
N ILE A 81 7.21 -14.59 31.70
CA ILE A 81 7.58 -15.60 32.71
C ILE A 81 6.38 -15.65 33.68
N PRO A 82 5.67 -16.79 33.82
CA PRO A 82 4.68 -16.92 34.87
C PRO A 82 5.43 -16.78 36.19
N ALA A 83 5.02 -15.80 37.01
CA ALA A 83 5.57 -15.56 38.33
C ALA A 83 5.56 -16.89 39.11
N MET A 84 6.74 -17.52 39.24
CA MET A 84 6.91 -18.65 40.12
C MET A 84 6.69 -18.15 41.54
N ALA A 85 5.80 -18.86 42.24
CA ALA A 85 5.46 -18.64 43.63
C ALA A 85 6.71 -18.50 44.51
N GLU A 86 6.66 -17.52 45.41
CA GLU A 86 7.64 -17.28 46.48
C GLU A 86 7.94 -18.57 47.25
N ALA A 87 9.21 -18.97 47.26
CA ALA A 87 9.75 -19.81 48.31
C ALA A 87 10.28 -18.89 49.43
N PRO A 88 9.91 -19.09 50.70
CA PRO A 88 10.38 -18.25 51.80
C PRO A 88 11.81 -18.64 52.17
N GLY A 89 12.77 -17.75 51.94
CA GLY A 89 14.17 -18.04 52.22
C GLY A 89 15.08 -16.82 52.32
N ARG A 90 15.26 -16.35 53.57
CA ARG A 90 16.40 -15.58 54.10
C ARG A 90 16.69 -14.19 53.48
N HIS A 91 16.30 -13.16 54.22
CA HIS A 91 16.85 -11.81 54.10
C HIS A 91 18.37 -11.81 54.35
N VAL A 92 19.16 -11.60 53.30
CA VAL A 92 20.49 -11.01 53.42
C VAL A 92 20.31 -9.52 53.10
N GLN A 93 20.40 -8.67 54.12
CA GLN A 93 20.53 -7.23 53.93
C GLN A 93 21.93 -6.96 53.37
N ALA A 94 22.01 -6.78 52.05
CA ALA A 94 23.11 -6.04 51.44
C ALA A 94 22.65 -4.59 51.29
N GLU A 95 23.27 -3.68 52.05
CA GLU A 95 23.16 -2.24 51.85
C GLU A 95 23.74 -1.89 50.47
N ALA A 96 22.90 -1.94 49.44
CA ALA A 96 23.17 -1.26 48.19
C ALA A 96 22.74 0.20 48.37
N SER A 97 23.73 1.10 48.45
CA SER A 97 23.51 2.53 48.26
C SER A 97 22.73 2.75 46.96
N ALA A 98 21.43 3.02 47.09
CA ALA A 98 20.61 3.44 45.98
C ALA A 98 21.07 4.83 45.56
N MET A 99 21.95 4.88 44.56
CA MET A 99 22.11 6.08 43.76
C MET A 99 20.81 6.25 42.97
N THR A 100 19.92 7.11 43.48
CA THR A 100 18.70 7.49 42.78
C THR A 100 19.10 8.24 41.51
N VAL A 101 19.24 7.51 40.41
CA VAL A 101 19.31 8.11 39.08
C VAL A 101 17.94 8.73 38.84
N PHE A 102 17.86 10.06 38.96
CA PHE A 102 16.68 10.82 38.59
C PHE A 102 16.55 10.78 37.07
N ALA A 103 15.91 9.72 36.56
CA ALA A 103 15.45 9.70 35.17
C ALA A 103 14.36 10.78 35.05
N PRO A 104 14.48 11.77 34.15
CA PRO A 104 13.39 12.70 33.91
C PRO A 104 12.17 11.90 33.42
N PRO A 105 10.95 12.23 33.88
CA PRO A 105 9.75 11.54 33.42
C PRO A 105 9.51 11.91 31.95
N LEU A 106 9.96 11.05 31.03
CA LEU A 106 9.63 11.14 29.60
C LEU A 106 8.22 10.62 29.29
N GLU A 107 7.47 10.16 30.29
CA GLU A 107 6.16 9.53 30.10
C GLU A 107 5.01 10.54 29.91
N SER A 108 5.13 11.77 30.40
CA SER A 108 4.01 12.74 30.37
C SER A 108 3.69 13.26 28.96
N SER A 109 4.71 13.46 28.11
CA SER A 109 4.51 13.96 26.74
C SER A 109 3.86 12.89 25.85
N SER A 110 4.23 11.62 26.00
CA SER A 110 3.66 10.52 25.20
C SER A 110 2.15 10.34 25.38
N SER A 111 1.64 10.53 26.60
CA SER A 111 0.22 10.38 26.93
C SER A 111 -0.65 11.49 26.30
N GLU A 112 -0.17 12.73 26.27
CA GLU A 112 -0.89 13.84 25.64
C GLU A 112 -1.01 13.70 24.12
N TYR A 113 0.06 13.24 23.45
CA TYR A 113 0.04 12.98 22.00
C TYR A 113 -0.92 11.84 21.63
N THR A 114 -0.95 10.76 22.42
CA THR A 114 -1.88 9.64 22.18
C THR A 114 -3.34 10.06 22.41
N ALA A 115 -3.62 10.84 23.45
CA ALA A 115 -4.98 11.34 23.69
C ALA A 115 -5.44 12.31 22.59
N PHE A 116 -4.56 13.19 22.10
CA PHE A 116 -4.87 14.10 21.00
C PHE A 116 -5.16 13.37 19.69
N THR A 117 -4.33 12.39 19.31
CA THR A 117 -4.49 11.62 18.08
C THR A 117 -5.78 10.78 18.08
N ILE A 118 -6.15 10.18 19.21
CA ILE A 118 -7.42 9.45 19.37
C ILE A 118 -8.63 10.40 19.22
N ARG A 119 -8.59 11.58 19.85
CA ARG A 119 -9.67 12.57 19.75
C ARG A 119 -9.82 13.10 18.32
N LEU A 120 -8.70 13.44 17.67
CA LEU A 120 -8.69 13.96 16.31
C LEU A 120 -9.21 12.90 15.31
N SER A 121 -8.71 11.66 15.39
CA SER A 121 -9.17 10.57 14.51
C SER A 121 -10.66 10.28 14.69
N SER A 122 -11.14 10.24 15.94
CA SER A 122 -12.57 10.06 16.24
C SER A 122 -13.42 11.20 15.67
N ALA A 123 -12.98 12.45 15.81
CA ALA A 123 -13.67 13.60 15.24
C ALA A 123 -13.73 13.54 13.70
N LEU A 124 -12.64 13.13 13.05
CA LEU A 124 -12.60 12.96 11.58
C LEU A 124 -13.52 11.83 11.11
N VAL A 125 -13.57 10.70 11.81
CA VAL A 125 -14.49 9.59 11.52
C VAL A 125 -15.94 10.05 11.65
N MET A 126 -16.28 10.78 12.72
CA MET A 126 -17.63 11.30 12.93
C MET A 126 -18.02 12.32 11.86
N LEU A 127 -17.10 13.20 11.46
CA LEU A 127 -17.30 14.15 10.37
C LEU A 127 -17.52 13.44 9.03
N TRP A 128 -16.71 12.42 8.73
CA TRP A 128 -16.86 11.59 7.53
C TRP A 128 -18.21 10.87 7.51
N LEU A 129 -18.60 10.23 8.63
CA LEU A 129 -19.86 9.52 8.76
C LEU A 129 -21.05 10.48 8.61
N ALA A 130 -20.98 11.65 9.26
CA ALA A 130 -21.99 12.70 9.11
C ALA A 130 -22.12 13.14 7.65
N GLY A 131 -21.01 13.35 6.94
CA GLY A 131 -21.01 13.68 5.52
C GLY A 131 -21.63 12.58 4.65
N ALA A 132 -21.26 11.32 4.87
CA ALA A 132 -21.79 10.17 4.13
C ALA A 132 -23.29 10.00 4.36
N VAL A 133 -23.74 10.07 5.62
CA VAL A 133 -25.16 9.96 5.99
C VAL A 133 -25.96 11.14 5.45
N ALA A 134 -25.47 12.38 5.64
CA ALA A 134 -26.14 13.57 5.13
C ALA A 134 -26.28 13.53 3.59
N GLY A 135 -25.23 13.14 2.88
CA GLY A 135 -25.25 12.98 1.43
C GLY A 135 -26.23 11.90 0.97
N LEU A 136 -26.27 10.76 1.65
CA LEU A 136 -27.21 9.69 1.35
C LEU A 136 -28.67 10.12 1.62
N VAL A 137 -28.94 10.71 2.79
CA VAL A 137 -30.27 11.20 3.16
C VAL A 137 -30.74 12.28 2.19
N TRP A 138 -29.89 13.26 1.86
CA TRP A 138 -30.18 14.29 0.89
C TRP A 138 -30.60 13.70 -0.46
N ARG A 139 -29.84 12.73 -0.98
CA ARG A 139 -30.15 12.05 -2.25
C ARG A 139 -31.45 11.26 -2.19
N MET A 140 -31.71 10.55 -1.09
CA MET A 140 -32.95 9.78 -0.92
C MET A 140 -34.18 10.69 -0.80
N VAL A 141 -34.04 11.83 -0.12
CA VAL A 141 -35.10 12.84 -0.04
C VAL A 141 -35.32 13.49 -1.40
N ALA A 142 -34.26 13.88 -2.10
CA ALA A 142 -34.33 14.46 -3.44
C ALA A 142 -34.97 13.50 -4.45
N SER A 143 -34.57 12.22 -4.46
CA SER A 143 -35.15 11.21 -5.35
C SER A 143 -36.61 10.93 -5.04
N ARG A 144 -37.00 10.90 -3.77
CA ARG A 144 -38.40 10.73 -3.36
C ARG A 144 -39.25 11.95 -3.73
N ARG A 145 -38.73 13.17 -3.55
CA ARG A 145 -39.42 14.39 -3.95
C ARG A 145 -39.63 14.45 -5.46
N ALA A 146 -38.59 14.15 -6.24
CA ALA A 146 -38.68 14.08 -7.69
C ALA A 146 -39.70 13.01 -8.15
N ALA A 147 -39.61 11.79 -7.59
CA ALA A 147 -40.55 10.72 -7.91
C ALA A 147 -42.00 11.10 -7.59
N ARG A 148 -42.27 11.74 -6.43
CA ARG A 148 -43.61 12.25 -6.10
C ARG A 148 -44.07 13.29 -7.10
N GLN A 149 -43.25 14.30 -7.39
CA GLN A 149 -43.59 15.35 -8.34
C GLN A 149 -43.96 14.81 -9.73
N TRP A 150 -43.27 13.75 -10.18
CA TRP A 150 -43.53 13.08 -11.46
C TRP A 150 -44.81 12.25 -11.44
N LEU A 151 -45.07 11.53 -10.34
CA LEU A 151 -46.25 10.67 -10.18
C LEU A 151 -47.53 11.49 -9.92
N ASP A 152 -47.45 12.63 -9.23
CA ASP A 152 -48.61 13.50 -8.94
C ASP A 152 -49.26 14.06 -10.22
N ALA A 153 -48.47 14.20 -11.30
CA ALA A 153 -48.94 14.64 -12.61
C ALA A 153 -49.11 13.50 -13.62
N ALA A 154 -49.01 12.25 -13.15
CA ALA A 154 -49.06 11.08 -14.01
C ALA A 154 -50.51 10.60 -14.21
N THR A 155 -50.83 10.22 -15.43
CA THR A 155 -52.10 9.59 -15.81
C THR A 155 -51.83 8.21 -16.41
N PRO A 156 -52.77 7.24 -16.27
CA PRO A 156 -52.64 5.95 -16.94
C PRO A 156 -52.41 6.12 -18.44
N ALA A 157 -51.47 5.34 -18.99
CA ALA A 157 -51.19 5.37 -20.42
C ALA A 157 -52.39 4.81 -21.23
N PRO A 158 -52.56 5.25 -22.49
CA PRO A 158 -53.55 4.66 -23.40
C PRO A 158 -53.40 3.14 -23.51
N VAL A 159 -54.51 2.44 -23.73
CA VAL A 159 -54.55 0.95 -23.76
C VAL A 159 -53.57 0.39 -24.79
N GLU A 160 -53.44 1.01 -25.95
CA GLU A 160 -52.51 0.59 -27.02
C GLU A 160 -51.05 0.60 -26.57
N LEU A 161 -50.66 1.65 -25.84
CA LEU A 161 -49.31 1.81 -25.30
C LEU A 161 -49.04 0.80 -24.18
N HIS A 162 -50.03 0.58 -23.31
CA HIS A 162 -49.96 -0.45 -22.28
C HIS A 162 -49.78 -1.85 -22.88
N LEU A 163 -50.58 -2.20 -23.91
CA LEU A 163 -50.46 -3.48 -24.62
C LEU A 163 -49.10 -3.63 -25.31
N MET A 164 -48.57 -2.56 -25.90
CA MET A 164 -47.23 -2.56 -26.50
C MET A 164 -46.16 -2.85 -25.43
N ALA A 165 -46.21 -2.17 -24.28
CA ALA A 165 -45.29 -2.41 -23.19
C ALA A 165 -45.38 -3.85 -22.64
N CYS A 166 -46.60 -4.40 -22.52
CA CYS A 166 -46.80 -5.80 -22.13
C CYS A 166 -46.14 -6.79 -23.11
N ARG A 167 -46.31 -6.60 -24.42
CA ARG A 167 -45.67 -7.45 -25.45
C ARG A 167 -44.14 -7.37 -25.37
N VAL A 168 -43.58 -6.17 -25.22
CA VAL A 168 -42.13 -5.99 -25.06
C VAL A 168 -41.63 -6.63 -23.77
N ALA A 169 -42.37 -6.48 -22.68
CA ALA A 169 -42.03 -7.08 -21.40
C ALA A 169 -41.99 -8.61 -21.48
N GLU A 170 -42.98 -9.21 -22.15
CA GLU A 170 -43.03 -10.65 -22.40
C GLU A 170 -41.85 -11.14 -23.25
N ARG A 171 -41.52 -10.41 -24.33
CA ARG A 171 -40.34 -10.71 -25.18
C ARG A 171 -39.01 -10.60 -24.42
N LEU A 172 -38.94 -9.72 -23.42
CA LEU A 172 -37.81 -9.61 -22.49
C LEU A 172 -37.88 -10.65 -21.34
N GLY A 173 -38.91 -11.50 -21.26
CA GLY A 173 -39.05 -12.51 -20.21
C GLY A 173 -39.34 -11.90 -18.83
N LEU A 174 -39.92 -10.71 -18.76
CA LEU A 174 -40.37 -10.09 -17.52
C LEU A 174 -41.60 -10.83 -16.99
N ARG A 175 -41.47 -11.41 -15.79
CA ARG A 175 -42.56 -12.12 -15.10
C ARG A 175 -43.44 -11.21 -14.22
N ARG A 176 -43.06 -9.94 -14.07
CA ARG A 176 -43.73 -9.00 -13.16
C ARG A 176 -44.52 -7.99 -13.99
N PRO A 177 -45.72 -7.61 -13.55
CA PRO A 177 -46.46 -6.54 -14.19
C PRO A 177 -45.70 -5.22 -14.04
N VAL A 178 -45.66 -4.44 -15.12
CA VAL A 178 -45.11 -3.08 -15.14
C VAL A 178 -46.27 -2.13 -15.41
N GLU A 179 -46.50 -1.21 -14.48
CA GLU A 179 -47.50 -0.17 -14.67
C GLU A 179 -46.94 0.90 -15.62
N VAL A 180 -47.76 1.35 -16.58
CA VAL A 180 -47.35 2.33 -17.60
C VAL A 180 -48.16 3.60 -17.40
N LEU A 181 -47.46 4.70 -17.11
CA LEU A 181 -48.04 6.01 -16.90
C LEU A 181 -47.45 7.03 -17.88
N GLU A 182 -48.20 8.10 -18.15
CA GLU A 182 -47.73 9.28 -18.87
C GLU A 182 -47.75 10.49 -17.95
N SER A 183 -46.69 11.30 -17.96
CA SER A 183 -46.57 12.50 -17.13
C SER A 183 -46.03 13.67 -17.94
N SER A 184 -46.61 14.86 -17.76
CA SER A 184 -46.11 16.09 -18.39
C SER A 184 -44.88 16.69 -17.68
N ARG A 185 -44.53 16.17 -16.49
CA ARG A 185 -43.42 16.67 -15.67
C ARG A 185 -42.13 15.86 -15.82
N VAL A 186 -42.19 14.76 -16.56
CA VAL A 186 -41.07 13.87 -16.78
C VAL A 186 -40.33 14.31 -18.05
N PRO A 187 -39.02 14.59 -17.99
CA PRO A 187 -38.25 15.11 -19.14
C PRO A 187 -37.84 14.01 -20.14
N SER A 188 -37.83 12.75 -19.73
CA SER A 188 -37.43 11.60 -20.53
C SER A 188 -38.08 10.32 -19.98
N PRO A 189 -38.29 9.27 -20.77
CA PRO A 189 -38.73 7.97 -20.26
C PRO A 189 -37.89 7.53 -19.06
N LEU A 190 -38.55 6.99 -18.04
CA LEU A 190 -37.86 6.48 -16.85
C LEU A 190 -38.68 5.41 -16.14
N VAL A 191 -37.98 4.58 -15.36
CA VAL A 191 -38.57 3.57 -14.49
C VAL A 191 -38.39 3.94 -13.03
N LEU A 192 -39.48 3.94 -12.27
CA LEU A 192 -39.50 4.16 -10.83
C LEU A 192 -39.76 2.85 -10.08
N GLY A 193 -39.08 2.66 -8.94
CA GLY A 193 -39.33 1.56 -8.02
C GLY A 193 -38.58 0.26 -8.35
N ALA A 194 -38.09 -0.42 -7.30
CA ALA A 194 -37.36 -1.68 -7.43
C ALA A 194 -38.24 -2.93 -7.27
N VAL A 195 -39.32 -2.83 -6.47
CA VAL A 195 -40.21 -3.95 -6.15
C VAL A 195 -41.42 -3.97 -7.08
N ARG A 196 -42.08 -2.82 -7.23
CA ARG A 196 -43.18 -2.57 -8.16
C ARG A 196 -42.73 -1.50 -9.15
N PRO A 197 -42.15 -1.90 -10.30
CA PRO A 197 -41.67 -0.97 -11.29
C PRO A 197 -42.84 -0.24 -11.97
N VAL A 198 -42.75 1.08 -12.04
CA VAL A 198 -43.67 1.95 -12.76
C VAL A 198 -42.88 2.64 -13.87
N LEU A 199 -43.24 2.38 -15.12
CA LEU A 199 -42.67 3.02 -16.29
C LEU A 199 -43.45 4.30 -16.55
N VAL A 200 -42.74 5.44 -16.55
CA VAL A 200 -43.34 6.75 -16.81
C VAL A 200 -42.78 7.32 -18.10
N LEU A 201 -43.66 7.67 -19.03
CA LEU A 201 -43.32 8.30 -20.30
C LEU A 201 -43.63 9.80 -20.27
N PRO A 202 -42.84 10.63 -20.96
CA PRO A 202 -43.20 12.02 -21.18
C PRO A 202 -44.45 12.09 -22.04
N ARG A 203 -45.40 12.97 -21.68
CA ARG A 203 -46.57 13.24 -22.51
C ARG A 203 -46.11 13.73 -23.89
N GLY A 204 -46.72 13.21 -24.96
CA GLY A 204 -46.34 13.51 -26.35
C GLY A 204 -45.26 12.57 -26.93
N ALA A 205 -44.72 11.62 -26.15
CA ALA A 205 -43.79 10.62 -26.67
C ALA A 205 -44.38 9.77 -27.81
N SER A 206 -45.65 9.37 -27.66
CA SER A 206 -46.42 8.60 -28.65
C SER A 206 -46.74 9.39 -29.92
N GLU A 207 -46.80 10.72 -29.83
CA GLU A 207 -47.01 11.63 -30.97
C GLU A 207 -45.69 11.92 -31.71
N ARG A 208 -44.57 11.96 -30.98
CA ARG A 208 -43.25 12.29 -31.53
C ARG A 208 -42.55 11.08 -32.15
N LEU A 209 -42.80 9.87 -31.64
CA LEU A 209 -42.13 8.65 -32.06
C LEU A 209 -43.05 7.77 -32.89
N THR A 210 -42.49 7.12 -33.91
CA THR A 210 -43.22 6.05 -34.62
C THR A 210 -43.46 4.85 -33.70
N PRO A 211 -44.45 3.97 -33.98
CA PRO A 211 -44.71 2.80 -33.16
C PRO A 211 -43.46 1.91 -32.95
N ALA A 212 -42.63 1.74 -33.97
CA ALA A 212 -41.40 0.97 -33.88
C ALA A 212 -40.33 1.65 -33.01
N GLN A 213 -40.23 2.99 -33.07
CA GLN A 213 -39.34 3.78 -32.22
C GLN A 213 -39.78 3.74 -30.76
N LEU A 214 -41.08 3.84 -30.51
CA LEU A 214 -41.66 3.73 -29.19
C LEU A 214 -41.44 2.34 -28.60
N GLU A 215 -41.58 1.28 -29.39
CA GLU A 215 -41.26 -0.09 -28.98
C GLU A 215 -39.78 -0.23 -28.56
N ALA A 216 -38.84 0.38 -29.28
CA ALA A 216 -37.42 0.36 -28.94
C ALA A 216 -37.11 1.12 -27.64
N VAL A 217 -37.77 2.26 -27.41
CA VAL A 217 -37.67 3.03 -26.16
C VAL A 217 -38.22 2.21 -24.99
N LEU A 218 -39.39 1.58 -25.15
CA LEU A 218 -39.95 0.69 -24.15
C LEU A 218 -39.02 -0.50 -23.85
N ALA A 219 -38.39 -1.08 -24.88
CA ALA A 219 -37.45 -2.17 -24.71
C ALA A 219 -36.23 -1.76 -23.87
N HIS A 220 -35.73 -0.53 -24.05
CA HIS A 220 -34.65 0.04 -23.24
C HIS A 220 -35.07 0.21 -21.76
N GLU A 221 -36.21 0.86 -21.51
CA GLU A 221 -36.70 1.10 -20.15
C GLU A 221 -37.03 -0.22 -19.43
N LEU A 222 -37.67 -1.16 -20.11
CA LEU A 222 -37.98 -2.48 -19.56
C LEU A 222 -36.72 -3.33 -19.34
N ALA A 223 -35.64 -3.12 -20.09
CA ALA A 223 -34.36 -3.74 -19.82
C ALA A 223 -33.77 -3.31 -18.46
N HIS A 224 -33.98 -2.06 -18.02
CA HIS A 224 -33.62 -1.65 -16.65
C HIS A 224 -34.38 -2.45 -15.58
N VAL A 225 -35.67 -2.72 -15.82
CA VAL A 225 -36.49 -3.56 -14.93
C VAL A 225 -35.97 -4.99 -14.89
N GLN A 226 -35.75 -5.59 -16.07
CA GLN A 226 -35.28 -6.97 -16.22
C GLN A 226 -33.93 -7.18 -15.50
N ARG A 227 -33.03 -6.21 -15.64
CA ARG A 227 -31.68 -6.23 -15.04
C ARG A 227 -31.63 -5.76 -13.58
N ARG A 228 -32.77 -5.34 -13.01
CA ARG A 228 -32.89 -4.83 -11.63
C ARG A 228 -31.96 -3.66 -11.35
N ASP A 229 -31.79 -2.78 -12.33
CA ASP A 229 -30.91 -1.63 -12.25
C ASP A 229 -31.22 -0.65 -11.10
N PRO A 230 -32.48 -0.49 -10.63
CA PRO A 230 -32.76 0.28 -9.42
C PRO A 230 -32.00 -0.23 -8.17
N VAL A 231 -31.77 -1.55 -8.06
CA VAL A 231 -30.99 -2.13 -6.95
C VAL A 231 -29.51 -1.81 -7.11
N ALA A 232 -28.97 -1.94 -8.32
CA ALA A 232 -27.60 -1.56 -8.63
C ALA A 232 -27.35 -0.07 -8.37
N ASN A 233 -28.31 0.80 -8.74
CA ASN A 233 -28.28 2.23 -8.42
C ASN A 233 -28.20 2.49 -6.92
N LEU A 234 -28.96 1.76 -6.10
CA LEU A 234 -28.90 1.91 -4.64
C LEU A 234 -27.51 1.53 -4.10
N ALA A 235 -26.97 0.38 -4.49
CA ALA A 235 -25.64 -0.04 -4.09
C ALA A 235 -24.57 0.99 -4.51
N GLN A 236 -24.68 1.51 -5.72
CA GLN A 236 -23.78 2.53 -6.24
C GLN A 236 -23.90 3.87 -5.49
N HIS A 237 -25.10 4.25 -5.05
CA HIS A 237 -25.29 5.42 -4.19
C HIS A 237 -24.65 5.25 -2.82
N LEU A 238 -24.65 4.04 -2.25
CA LEU A 238 -23.94 3.74 -1.00
C LEU A 238 -22.43 3.91 -1.19
N VAL A 239 -21.86 3.36 -2.27
CA VAL A 239 -20.43 3.52 -2.58
C VAL A 239 -20.09 5.00 -2.79
N GLU A 240 -20.89 5.74 -3.55
CA GLU A 240 -20.68 7.19 -3.75
C GLU A 240 -20.79 7.99 -2.44
N ALA A 241 -21.63 7.56 -1.50
CA ALA A 241 -21.76 8.20 -0.19
C ALA A 241 -20.56 7.90 0.72
N LEU A 242 -20.05 6.66 0.73
CA LEU A 242 -18.87 6.29 1.51
C LEU A 242 -17.59 6.95 0.97
N PHE A 243 -17.48 7.05 -0.35
CA PHE A 243 -16.31 7.58 -1.06
C PHE A 243 -16.57 8.95 -1.69
N PHE A 244 -17.43 9.77 -1.08
CA PHE A 244 -17.85 11.07 -1.64
C PHE A 244 -16.67 12.02 -1.96
N PHE A 245 -15.59 11.91 -1.17
CA PHE A 245 -14.37 12.68 -1.31
C PHE A 245 -13.40 12.13 -2.36
N HIS A 246 -13.58 10.87 -2.81
CA HIS A 246 -12.58 10.18 -3.62
C HIS A 246 -12.86 10.32 -5.14
N PRO A 247 -12.00 11.00 -5.92
CA PRO A 247 -12.25 11.24 -7.35
C PRO A 247 -12.24 9.96 -8.19
N ALA A 248 -11.36 9.00 -7.89
CA ALA A 248 -11.31 7.72 -8.61
C ALA A 248 -12.58 6.86 -8.42
N ALA A 249 -13.14 6.82 -7.21
CA ALA A 249 -14.42 6.15 -6.96
C ALA A 249 -15.56 6.81 -7.75
N ARG A 250 -15.59 8.15 -7.81
CA ARG A 250 -16.56 8.90 -8.62
C ARG A 250 -16.43 8.58 -10.11
N TRP A 251 -15.21 8.54 -10.64
CA TRP A 251 -14.95 8.15 -12.03
C TRP A 251 -15.43 6.72 -12.31
N LEU A 252 -15.07 5.76 -11.45
CA LEU A 252 -15.46 4.36 -11.63
C LEU A 252 -16.98 4.21 -11.58
N SER A 253 -17.63 4.90 -10.63
CA SER A 253 -19.07 4.97 -10.53
C SER A 253 -19.70 5.49 -11.83
N GLN A 254 -19.20 6.60 -12.39
CA GLN A 254 -19.67 7.14 -13.67
C GLN A 254 -19.50 6.15 -14.83
N ARG A 255 -18.38 5.40 -14.87
CA ARG A 255 -18.16 4.34 -15.85
C ARG A 255 -19.19 3.22 -15.73
N VAL A 256 -19.51 2.77 -14.52
CA VAL A 256 -20.57 1.77 -14.30
C VAL A 256 -21.93 2.27 -14.77
N ARG A 257 -22.26 3.56 -14.56
CA ARG A 257 -23.50 4.15 -15.11
C ARG A 257 -23.51 4.08 -16.63
N LEU A 258 -22.43 4.48 -17.28
CA LEU A 258 -22.33 4.46 -18.74
C LEU A 258 -22.46 3.04 -19.32
N GLU A 259 -21.74 2.06 -18.75
CA GLU A 259 -21.81 0.67 -19.20
C GLU A 259 -23.19 0.05 -18.98
N ARG A 260 -23.92 0.51 -17.95
CA ARG A 260 -25.30 0.09 -17.72
C ARG A 260 -26.24 0.59 -18.82
N GLU A 261 -26.16 1.88 -19.17
CA GLU A 261 -26.93 2.44 -20.29
C GLU A 261 -26.62 1.67 -21.58
N HIS A 262 -25.34 1.35 -21.80
CA HIS A 262 -24.91 0.55 -22.94
C HIS A 262 -25.50 -0.87 -22.95
N CYS A 263 -25.65 -1.51 -21.80
CA CYS A 263 -26.32 -2.81 -21.72
C CYS A 263 -27.81 -2.73 -22.11
N CYS A 264 -28.50 -1.66 -21.71
CA CYS A 264 -29.91 -1.47 -22.03
C CYS A 264 -30.11 -1.08 -23.50
N ASP A 265 -29.23 -0.24 -24.06
CA ASP A 265 -29.15 0.04 -25.49
C ASP A 265 -28.98 -1.25 -26.31
N ASP A 266 -28.03 -2.12 -25.92
CA ASP A 266 -27.75 -3.38 -26.61
C ASP A 266 -28.99 -4.30 -26.57
N ALA A 267 -29.72 -4.34 -25.45
CA ALA A 267 -30.95 -5.10 -25.31
C ALA A 267 -32.09 -4.56 -26.21
N ALA A 268 -32.24 -3.24 -26.29
CA ALA A 268 -33.24 -2.60 -27.16
C ALA A 268 -32.96 -2.90 -28.64
N VAL A 269 -31.70 -2.75 -29.08
CA VAL A 269 -31.30 -3.07 -30.46
C VAL A 269 -31.46 -4.56 -30.75
N HIS A 270 -31.10 -5.44 -29.81
CA HIS A 270 -31.25 -6.88 -30.01
C HIS A 270 -32.72 -7.29 -30.20
N LEU A 271 -33.64 -6.63 -29.50
CA LEU A 271 -35.08 -6.93 -29.57
C LEU A 271 -35.74 -6.31 -30.80
N CYS A 272 -35.36 -5.08 -31.18
CA CYS A 272 -36.00 -4.35 -32.27
C CYS A 272 -35.30 -4.50 -33.64
N GLY A 273 -34.04 -4.94 -33.67
CA GLY A 273 -33.29 -5.26 -34.88
C GLY A 273 -32.71 -4.08 -35.66
N ASP A 274 -32.92 -2.83 -35.22
CA ASP A 274 -32.46 -1.63 -35.95
C ASP A 274 -31.86 -0.56 -35.01
N ALA A 275 -30.53 -0.44 -35.04
CA ALA A 275 -29.78 0.55 -34.27
C ALA A 275 -29.94 1.99 -34.77
N ARG A 276 -30.18 2.20 -36.08
CA ARG A 276 -30.38 3.53 -36.66
C ARG A 276 -31.74 4.07 -36.24
N MET A 277 -32.79 3.25 -36.36
CA MET A 277 -34.13 3.59 -35.90
C MET A 277 -34.13 3.92 -34.40
N TYR A 278 -33.46 3.11 -33.58
CA TYR A 278 -33.33 3.39 -32.15
C TYR A 278 -32.56 4.69 -31.86
N SER A 279 -31.47 4.96 -32.58
CA SER A 279 -30.73 6.21 -32.44
C SER A 279 -31.59 7.43 -32.78
N SER A 280 -32.41 7.34 -33.84
CA SER A 280 -33.38 8.38 -34.19
C SER A 280 -34.46 8.55 -33.12
N ALA A 281 -34.90 7.46 -32.47
CA ALA A 281 -35.84 7.54 -31.35
C ALA A 281 -35.24 8.32 -30.17
N LEU A 282 -33.97 8.07 -29.83
CA LEU A 282 -33.27 8.80 -28.77
C LEU A 282 -33.14 10.30 -29.08
N LEU A 283 -32.88 10.66 -30.34
CA LEU A 283 -32.84 12.06 -30.77
C LEU A 283 -34.23 12.72 -30.69
N GLY A 284 -35.29 12.02 -31.11
CA GLY A 284 -36.66 12.53 -31.02
C GLY A 284 -37.12 12.79 -29.58
N LEU A 285 -36.71 11.95 -28.63
CA LEU A 285 -36.95 12.17 -27.20
C LEU A 285 -36.17 13.36 -26.64
N GLU A 286 -34.92 13.54 -27.08
CA GLU A 286 -34.10 14.67 -26.67
C GLU A 286 -34.66 16.01 -27.17
N GLU A 287 -35.20 16.05 -28.39
CA GLU A 287 -35.90 17.23 -28.91
C GLU A 287 -37.16 17.54 -28.08
N LEU A 288 -37.95 16.53 -27.70
CA LEU A 288 -39.10 16.70 -26.82
C LEU A 288 -38.69 17.26 -25.45
N ARG A 289 -37.55 16.80 -24.92
CA ARG A 289 -36.99 17.30 -23.66
C ARG A 289 -36.61 18.78 -23.75
N GLN A 290 -35.97 19.20 -24.84
CA GLN A 290 -35.49 20.58 -25.03
C GLN A 290 -36.63 21.59 -25.25
N GLN A 291 -37.80 21.15 -25.70
CA GLN A 291 -38.99 22.00 -25.81
C GLN A 291 -39.59 22.37 -24.44
N GLY A 292 -39.28 21.61 -23.39
CA GLY A 292 -39.54 22.01 -22.00
C GLY A 292 -38.39 22.88 -21.49
N PHE A 293 -38.69 24.09 -21.02
CA PHE A 293 -37.71 24.99 -20.38
C PHE A 293 -37.04 24.31 -19.17
N ALA A 294 -35.92 23.63 -19.40
CA ALA A 294 -35.09 23.02 -18.38
C ALA A 294 -33.65 23.49 -18.56
N LEU A 295 -33.29 24.57 -17.85
CA LEU A 295 -31.90 24.94 -17.57
C LEU A 295 -31.29 23.85 -16.68
N GLY A 296 -30.69 22.85 -17.32
CA GLY A 296 -30.00 21.77 -16.65
C GLY A 296 -28.99 21.15 -17.61
N ALA A 297 -27.73 21.56 -17.50
CA ALA A 297 -26.59 20.91 -18.12
C ALA A 297 -26.35 19.53 -17.46
N GLY A 298 -27.28 18.61 -17.64
CA GLY A 298 -27.04 17.19 -17.49
C GLY A 298 -26.52 16.69 -18.82
N THR A 299 -25.20 16.67 -19.00
CA THR A 299 -24.53 15.96 -20.09
C THR A 299 -24.81 14.47 -19.96
N HIS A 300 -26.00 14.03 -20.37
CA HIS A 300 -26.15 12.66 -20.80
C HIS A 300 -25.23 12.49 -22.01
N PRO A 301 -24.38 11.47 -22.05
CA PRO A 301 -23.54 11.20 -23.20
C PRO A 301 -24.38 10.57 -24.32
N LEU A 302 -25.52 11.20 -24.67
CA LEU A 302 -26.40 10.82 -25.76
C LEU A 302 -25.60 10.74 -27.06
N ALA A 303 -24.73 11.73 -27.30
CA ALA A 303 -23.80 11.72 -28.42
C ALA A 303 -22.91 10.46 -28.43
N ALA A 304 -22.35 10.07 -27.27
CA ALA A 304 -21.51 8.87 -27.19
C ALA A 304 -22.32 7.57 -27.39
N ARG A 305 -23.57 7.52 -26.90
CA ARG A 305 -24.48 6.39 -27.12
C ARG A 305 -24.85 6.25 -28.60
N VAL A 306 -25.28 7.33 -29.25
CA VAL A 306 -25.64 7.36 -30.68
C VAL A 306 -24.43 7.00 -31.55
N GLN A 307 -23.24 7.56 -31.28
CA GLN A 307 -22.02 7.19 -32.01
C GLN A 307 -21.73 5.68 -31.90
N ARG A 308 -21.80 5.13 -30.68
CA ARG A 308 -21.60 3.70 -30.43
C ARG A 308 -22.60 2.84 -31.20
N LEU A 309 -23.88 3.21 -31.20
CA LEU A 309 -24.95 2.49 -31.90
C LEU A 309 -24.76 2.51 -33.42
N LEU A 310 -24.28 3.63 -33.97
CA LEU A 310 -24.00 3.79 -35.40
C LEU A 310 -22.65 3.17 -35.82
N GLY A 311 -21.98 2.43 -34.94
CA GLY A 311 -20.68 1.79 -35.21
C GLY A 311 -19.52 2.76 -35.37
N HIS A 312 -19.72 4.04 -35.01
CA HIS A 312 -18.63 5.01 -34.96
C HIS A 312 -17.89 4.79 -33.64
N GLY A 313 -16.63 4.34 -33.73
CA GLY A 313 -15.75 4.29 -32.56
C GLY A 313 -15.71 5.67 -31.88
N PRO A 314 -15.46 5.73 -30.55
CA PRO A 314 -15.52 6.98 -29.80
C PRO A 314 -14.70 8.07 -30.48
N VAL A 315 -15.37 9.15 -30.91
CA VAL A 315 -14.71 10.30 -31.55
C VAL A 315 -13.88 11.01 -30.48
N GLY A 316 -12.55 10.87 -30.55
CA GLY A 316 -11.64 11.97 -30.22
C GLY A 316 -11.34 12.32 -28.76
N GLU A 317 -11.30 11.37 -27.81
CA GLU A 317 -10.59 11.60 -26.53
C GLU A 317 -9.51 10.53 -26.21
N GLY A 318 -9.24 9.62 -27.16
CA GLY A 318 -8.51 8.39 -26.92
C GLY A 318 -7.15 8.31 -27.59
N ALA A 319 -6.15 9.07 -27.12
CA ALA A 319 -4.73 8.70 -27.30
C ALA A 319 -3.79 9.41 -26.32
N SER A 320 -4.01 10.71 -26.04
CA SER A 320 -3.09 11.51 -25.23
C SER A 320 -3.39 11.46 -23.72
N GLY A 321 -4.66 11.40 -23.32
CA GLY A 321 -5.07 11.27 -21.92
C GLY A 321 -4.87 9.86 -21.35
N MET A 322 -5.10 8.83 -22.18
CA MET A 322 -4.95 7.42 -21.80
C MET A 322 -3.50 7.03 -21.52
N ARG A 323 -2.53 7.48 -22.34
CA ARG A 323 -1.10 7.21 -22.08
C ARG A 323 -0.62 7.92 -20.81
N ARG A 324 -1.13 9.13 -20.52
CA ARG A 324 -0.81 9.88 -19.29
C ARG A 324 -1.47 9.30 -18.05
N ALA A 325 -2.73 8.83 -18.15
CA ALA A 325 -3.44 8.22 -17.02
C ALA A 325 -2.91 6.82 -16.70
N VAL A 326 -2.50 6.04 -17.70
CA VAL A 326 -1.83 4.74 -17.50
C VAL A 326 -0.38 4.92 -17.04
N SER A 327 0.34 5.97 -17.48
CA SER A 327 1.71 6.23 -16.99
C SER A 327 1.72 6.81 -15.58
N VAL A 328 0.80 7.72 -15.24
CA VAL A 328 0.66 8.29 -13.89
C VAL A 328 0.04 7.25 -12.95
N GLY A 329 -0.93 6.46 -13.42
CA GLY A 329 -1.49 5.34 -12.68
C GLY A 329 -0.51 4.19 -12.47
N GLY A 330 0.26 3.84 -13.50
CA GLY A 330 1.35 2.88 -13.40
C GLY A 330 2.45 3.36 -12.47
N ALA A 331 2.84 4.64 -12.54
CA ALA A 331 3.82 5.24 -11.63
C ALA A 331 3.29 5.34 -10.20
N LEU A 332 2.00 5.65 -9.98
CA LEU A 332 1.37 5.69 -8.66
C LEU A 332 1.11 4.27 -8.11
N ALA A 333 0.83 3.30 -8.95
CA ALA A 333 0.73 1.90 -8.56
C ALA A 333 2.12 1.31 -8.27
N VAL A 334 3.16 1.72 -9.00
CA VAL A 334 4.57 1.40 -8.67
C VAL A 334 5.00 2.14 -7.42
N LEU A 335 4.55 3.37 -7.19
CA LEU A 335 4.82 4.13 -5.96
C LEU A 335 4.03 3.60 -4.75
N ALA A 336 2.83 3.06 -4.97
CA ALA A 336 2.00 2.42 -3.95
C ALA A 336 2.43 0.98 -3.69
N VAL A 337 2.87 0.23 -4.70
CA VAL A 337 3.52 -1.08 -4.53
C VAL A 337 4.89 -0.88 -3.90
N SER A 338 5.63 0.18 -4.25
CA SER A 338 6.83 0.52 -3.52
C SER A 338 6.47 0.95 -2.11
N GLY A 339 5.40 1.73 -1.89
CA GLY A 339 4.85 2.14 -0.59
C GLY A 339 4.44 0.97 0.31
N VAL A 340 3.83 -0.06 -0.26
CA VAL A 340 3.55 -1.35 0.40
C VAL A 340 4.83 -2.17 0.57
N ALA A 341 5.85 -1.98 -0.27
CA ALA A 341 7.19 -2.52 -0.05
C ALA A 341 7.98 -1.77 1.04
N TRP A 342 7.49 -0.64 1.59
CA TRP A 342 8.03 -0.07 2.83
C TRP A 342 7.38 -0.68 4.09
N ASP A 343 6.29 -1.45 3.94
CA ASP A 343 5.57 -2.12 5.04
C ASP A 343 5.67 -3.66 4.96
N TRP A 344 6.48 -4.19 4.03
CA TRP A 344 6.95 -5.57 4.09
C TRP A 344 8.11 -5.62 5.07
N GLU A 345 7.79 -5.83 6.35
CA GLU A 345 8.74 -6.42 7.29
C GLU A 345 9.24 -7.72 6.63
N ALA A 346 10.53 -7.74 6.28
CA ALA A 346 11.17 -8.96 5.84
C ALA A 346 10.93 -10.05 6.92
N PRO A 347 10.66 -11.31 6.53
CA PRO A 347 10.66 -12.39 7.50
C PRO A 347 11.98 -12.31 8.27
N GLU A 348 11.90 -12.34 9.59
CA GLU A 348 13.09 -12.37 10.45
C GLU A 348 13.96 -13.56 10.00
N ASP A 349 15.04 -13.26 9.28
CA ASP A 349 16.07 -14.23 8.98
C ASP A 349 16.70 -14.60 10.33
N GLU A 350 16.44 -15.83 10.80
CA GLU A 350 17.16 -16.46 11.91
C GLU A 350 18.63 -16.71 11.50
N GLY A 351 19.40 -15.63 11.40
CA GLY A 351 20.84 -15.63 11.22
C GLY A 351 21.46 -14.58 12.13
N PHE A 352 22.45 -15.00 12.92
CA PHE A 352 23.36 -14.15 13.70
C PHE A 352 22.76 -12.81 14.21
N GLY A 353 21.82 -12.93 15.16
CA GLY A 353 21.48 -11.92 16.16
C GLY A 353 20.99 -10.55 15.67
N THR A 354 19.68 -10.31 15.75
CA THR A 354 19.01 -9.00 15.74
C THR A 354 19.29 -8.19 17.01
N ALA A 355 20.56 -8.02 17.38
CA ALA A 355 20.91 -6.96 18.31
C ALA A 355 20.89 -5.63 17.55
N ALA A 356 19.80 -4.87 17.70
CA ALA A 356 19.83 -3.44 17.46
C ALA A 356 21.01 -2.86 18.25
N CYS A 357 21.78 -1.99 17.61
CA CYS A 357 23.01 -1.41 18.14
C CYS A 357 22.75 -0.59 19.41
N THR A 358 22.70 -1.26 20.56
CA THR A 358 22.39 -0.64 21.85
C THR A 358 23.58 0.12 22.41
N GLN A 359 24.81 -0.22 22.00
CA GLN A 359 26.02 0.46 22.41
C GLN A 359 27.03 0.57 21.26
N ALA A 360 27.57 1.77 21.03
CA ALA A 360 28.62 1.99 20.04
C ALA A 360 29.96 1.45 20.57
N VAL A 361 30.59 0.58 19.78
CA VAL A 361 31.88 -0.07 20.02
C VAL A 361 33.02 0.72 19.38
N TYR A 362 32.79 1.24 18.16
CA TYR A 362 33.70 2.13 17.46
C TYR A 362 33.07 3.53 17.32
N PRO A 363 33.88 4.62 17.32
CA PRO A 363 33.37 5.98 17.18
C PRO A 363 32.64 6.24 15.85
N LYS A 364 33.13 5.64 14.76
CA LYS A 364 32.62 5.87 13.40
C LYS A 364 32.63 4.59 12.56
N ASP A 365 31.72 4.59 11.60
CA ASP A 365 31.72 3.65 10.48
C ASP A 365 32.84 4.01 9.50
N PHE A 366 33.58 3.02 9.02
CA PHE A 366 34.58 3.25 7.98
C PHE A 366 34.79 2.02 7.10
N SER A 367 35.38 2.26 5.94
CA SER A 367 35.93 1.23 5.08
C SER A 367 37.37 1.56 4.72
N ALA A 368 38.19 0.54 4.54
CA ALA A 368 39.59 0.71 4.17
C ALA A 368 40.10 -0.51 3.38
N ILE A 369 41.28 -0.35 2.80
CA ILE A 369 42.07 -1.46 2.26
C ILE A 369 43.14 -1.83 3.28
N ALA A 370 42.97 -2.99 3.90
CA ALA A 370 43.90 -3.60 4.83
C ALA A 370 44.94 -4.43 4.06
N THR A 371 46.20 -4.08 4.22
CA THR A 371 47.33 -4.85 3.67
C THR A 371 48.12 -5.45 4.81
N TRP A 372 48.11 -6.77 4.91
CA TRP A 372 48.90 -7.52 5.88
C TRP A 372 50.12 -8.13 5.21
N ARG A 373 51.28 -8.07 5.87
CA ARG A 373 52.54 -8.60 5.37
C ARG A 373 53.26 -9.39 6.45
N ASN A 374 53.60 -10.64 6.16
CA ASN A 374 54.39 -11.50 7.03
C ASN A 374 55.27 -12.43 6.20
N ASP A 375 56.57 -12.52 6.50
CA ASP A 375 57.55 -13.41 5.86
C ASP A 375 57.44 -13.55 4.33
N GLY A 376 57.32 -12.41 3.63
CA GLY A 376 57.24 -12.34 2.17
C GLY A 376 55.85 -12.61 1.57
N ARG A 377 54.84 -12.97 2.37
CA ARG A 377 53.44 -13.04 1.96
C ARG A 377 52.74 -11.71 2.22
N ALA A 378 51.96 -11.24 1.26
CA ALA A 378 51.12 -10.05 1.40
C ALA A 378 49.65 -10.42 1.10
N ILE A 379 48.76 -10.15 2.03
CA ILE A 379 47.32 -10.34 1.88
C ILE A 379 46.67 -8.96 1.87
N ARG A 380 45.87 -8.70 0.83
CA ARG A 380 45.15 -7.44 0.68
C ARG A 380 43.65 -7.70 0.75
N SER A 381 43.01 -7.10 1.74
CA SER A 381 41.59 -7.26 1.98
C SER A 381 40.90 -5.91 2.12
N ARG A 382 39.66 -5.83 1.67
CA ARG A 382 38.77 -4.71 1.95
C ARG A 382 38.10 -4.96 3.30
N ILE A 383 38.31 -4.05 4.23
CA ILE A 383 37.71 -4.08 5.57
C ILE A 383 36.57 -3.07 5.63
N PHE A 384 35.44 -3.50 6.17
CA PHE A 384 34.32 -2.65 6.55
C PHE A 384 34.12 -2.76 8.05
N VAL A 385 34.01 -1.64 8.74
CA VAL A 385 33.78 -1.60 10.18
C VAL A 385 32.57 -0.73 10.46
N SER A 386 31.63 -1.28 11.22
CA SER A 386 30.49 -0.57 11.77
C SER A 386 30.79 -0.09 13.18
N ARG A 387 30.26 1.08 13.54
CA ARG A 387 30.19 1.62 14.91
C ARG A 387 29.65 0.62 15.93
N CYS A 388 28.88 -0.37 15.49
CA CYS A 388 28.28 -1.40 16.34
C CYS A 388 29.21 -2.59 16.61
N GLY A 389 30.47 -2.54 16.17
CA GLY A 389 31.43 -3.62 16.42
C GLY A 389 31.44 -4.71 15.35
N ARG A 390 30.62 -4.59 14.31
CA ARG A 390 30.59 -5.55 13.20
C ARG A 390 31.67 -5.24 12.18
N ILE A 391 32.41 -6.26 11.77
CA ILE A 391 33.50 -6.17 10.82
C ILE A 391 33.26 -7.17 9.68
N ARG A 392 33.45 -6.71 8.44
CA ARG A 392 33.45 -7.58 7.26
C ARG A 392 34.78 -7.47 6.53
N LEU A 393 35.34 -8.62 6.16
CA LEU A 393 36.55 -8.72 5.36
C LEU A 393 36.23 -9.39 4.03
N GLU A 394 36.66 -8.78 2.94
CA GLU A 394 36.56 -9.32 1.59
C GLU A 394 37.93 -9.26 0.91
N SER A 395 38.20 -10.17 -0.03
CA SER A 395 39.41 -10.10 -0.86
C SER A 395 39.44 -8.78 -1.65
N ALA A 396 40.51 -7.99 -1.53
CA ALA A 396 40.65 -6.76 -2.31
C ALA A 396 41.02 -7.03 -3.78
N ASP A 397 41.68 -8.16 -4.04
CA ASP A 397 42.25 -8.52 -5.33
C ASP A 397 41.35 -9.50 -6.13
N GLY A 398 40.13 -9.76 -5.66
CA GLY A 398 39.16 -10.64 -6.32
C GLY A 398 39.50 -12.12 -6.28
N ALA A 399 40.51 -12.52 -5.49
CA ALA A 399 40.78 -13.93 -5.21
C ALA A 399 39.60 -14.59 -4.49
N LYS A 400 39.33 -15.86 -4.79
CA LYS A 400 38.26 -16.69 -4.19
C LYS A 400 38.55 -17.02 -2.70
N VAL A 401 38.60 -15.99 -1.87
CA VAL A 401 38.76 -16.09 -0.42
C VAL A 401 37.37 -15.93 0.19
N PRO A 402 36.99 -16.77 1.17
CA PRO A 402 35.70 -16.62 1.83
C PRO A 402 35.57 -15.23 2.44
N VAL A 403 34.39 -14.64 2.31
CA VAL A 403 34.06 -13.38 2.97
C VAL A 403 33.86 -13.66 4.45
N LEU A 404 34.46 -12.85 5.31
CA LEU A 404 34.42 -13.09 6.75
C LEU A 404 33.59 -12.02 7.44
N LEU A 405 32.67 -12.48 8.27
CA LEU A 405 31.86 -11.66 9.16
C LEU A 405 32.35 -11.89 10.59
N TYR A 406 32.55 -10.79 11.31
CA TYR A 406 33.01 -10.78 12.70
C TYR A 406 32.17 -9.83 13.52
N ASP A 407 31.74 -10.26 14.69
CA ASP A 407 31.10 -9.40 15.67
C ASP A 407 32.02 -9.21 16.88
N ALA A 408 32.51 -7.98 17.09
CA ALA A 408 33.41 -7.67 18.19
C ALA A 408 32.72 -7.65 19.57
N THR A 409 31.37 -7.68 19.61
CA THR A 409 30.60 -7.75 20.85
C THR A 409 30.40 -9.19 21.32
N THR A 410 30.06 -10.11 20.41
CA THR A 410 29.83 -11.53 20.72
C THR A 410 31.06 -12.40 20.50
N LEU A 411 32.10 -11.88 19.83
CA LEU A 411 33.31 -12.59 19.38
C LEU A 411 33.05 -13.71 18.36
N GLU A 412 31.82 -13.78 17.84
CA GLU A 412 31.44 -14.80 16.90
C GLU A 412 31.92 -14.48 15.47
N ARG A 413 32.05 -15.54 14.67
CA ARG A 413 32.79 -15.54 13.40
C ARG A 413 32.13 -16.43 12.38
N VAL A 414 31.86 -15.88 11.19
CA VAL A 414 31.27 -16.63 10.08
C VAL A 414 32.08 -16.41 8.81
N ALA A 415 32.42 -17.50 8.14
CA ALA A 415 32.97 -17.48 6.79
C ALA A 415 31.85 -17.76 5.78
N LEU A 416 31.76 -16.94 4.75
CA LEU A 416 30.83 -17.07 3.63
C LEU A 416 31.62 -17.52 2.39
N ASP A 417 31.17 -18.58 1.75
CA ASP A 417 31.62 -18.98 0.42
C ASP A 417 30.61 -18.48 -0.62
N ASP A 418 30.96 -17.40 -1.32
CA ASP A 418 30.12 -16.80 -2.37
C ASP A 418 29.91 -17.75 -3.56
N THR A 419 30.82 -18.71 -3.79
CA THR A 419 30.75 -19.67 -4.90
C THR A 419 29.76 -20.78 -4.60
N ALA A 420 29.85 -21.37 -3.40
CA ALA A 420 28.96 -22.44 -2.96
C ALA A 420 27.64 -21.91 -2.37
N ARG A 421 27.55 -20.60 -2.09
CA ARG A 421 26.49 -19.98 -1.29
C ARG A 421 26.30 -20.71 0.04
N THR A 422 27.41 -20.98 0.72
CA THR A 422 27.40 -21.63 2.03
C THR A 422 28.06 -20.78 3.09
N HIS A 423 27.66 -20.92 4.36
CA HIS A 423 28.30 -20.29 5.49
C HIS A 423 28.70 -21.31 6.55
N ALA A 424 29.83 -21.09 7.22
CA ALA A 424 30.30 -21.93 8.32
C ALA A 424 30.97 -21.08 9.40
N ALA A 425 31.07 -21.60 10.62
CA ALA A 425 31.89 -20.97 11.64
C ALA A 425 33.33 -20.87 11.13
N ALA A 426 33.92 -19.67 11.16
CA ALA A 426 35.24 -19.46 10.57
C ALA A 426 36.34 -20.21 11.37
N PRO A 427 37.39 -20.74 10.70
CA PRO A 427 38.53 -21.34 11.39
C PRO A 427 39.34 -20.31 12.22
N ARG A 428 40.35 -20.80 12.94
CA ARG A 428 41.13 -20.03 13.91
C ARG A 428 41.77 -18.78 13.27
N MET A 429 42.03 -17.75 14.09
CA MET A 429 42.52 -16.41 13.66
C MET A 429 43.85 -16.45 12.87
N ASP A 430 44.65 -17.49 13.06
CA ASP A 430 45.90 -17.76 12.35
C ASP A 430 45.70 -18.10 10.87
N GLU A 431 44.53 -18.61 10.47
CA GLU A 431 44.23 -18.94 9.07
C GLU A 431 43.66 -17.76 8.27
N LEU A 432 43.17 -16.70 8.94
CA LEU A 432 42.61 -15.51 8.31
C LEU A 432 43.67 -14.52 7.79
N GLY A 433 44.93 -14.66 8.22
CA GLY A 433 46.03 -13.80 7.80
C GLY A 433 45.82 -12.30 8.06
N LEU A 434 44.90 -11.91 8.96
CA LEU A 434 44.66 -10.52 9.35
C LEU A 434 44.42 -10.45 10.86
N PRO A 435 45.23 -9.70 11.63
CA PRO A 435 44.93 -9.44 13.03
C PRO A 435 43.70 -8.55 13.12
N LEU A 436 42.56 -9.11 13.54
CA LEU A 436 41.34 -8.35 13.83
C LEU A 436 41.49 -7.67 15.19
N HIS A 437 41.47 -6.35 15.20
CA HIS A 437 41.53 -5.59 16.45
C HIS A 437 40.17 -5.55 17.13
N LEU A 438 40.16 -5.92 18.40
CA LEU A 438 39.04 -5.73 19.31
C LEU A 438 39.03 -4.32 19.87
N PRO A 439 37.84 -3.79 20.21
CA PRO A 439 37.68 -2.47 20.80
C PRO A 439 38.47 -2.32 22.09
N GLY A 440 38.95 -1.08 22.32
CA GLY A 440 39.57 -0.67 23.57
C GLY A 440 41.09 -0.61 23.59
N GLY A 441 41.80 -1.01 22.53
CA GLY A 441 43.21 -0.67 22.20
C GLY A 441 44.25 -0.61 23.34
N CYS A 442 45.38 0.05 23.08
CA CYS A 442 46.26 0.60 24.14
C CYS A 442 45.77 2.00 24.49
N THR A 443 45.61 2.28 25.78
CA THR A 443 45.21 3.59 26.32
C THR A 443 46.14 3.97 27.47
N GLU A 444 46.14 5.23 27.89
CA GLU A 444 47.02 5.76 28.96
C GLU A 444 46.89 4.99 30.29
N ASN A 445 45.76 4.32 30.52
CA ASN A 445 45.45 3.61 31.76
C ASN A 445 45.69 2.09 31.70
N LYS A 446 46.26 1.54 30.61
CA LYS A 446 46.53 0.10 30.48
C LYS A 446 48.00 -0.24 30.78
N ALA A 447 48.22 -1.13 31.74
CA ALA A 447 49.54 -1.64 32.08
C ALA A 447 50.23 -2.24 30.83
N ARG A 448 51.50 -1.85 30.59
CA ARG A 448 52.37 -2.27 29.48
C ARG A 448 52.13 -1.60 28.12
N CYS A 449 51.40 -0.48 28.06
CA CYS A 449 51.30 0.37 26.87
C CYS A 449 52.08 1.68 27.09
N GLU A 450 53.11 1.94 26.26
CA GLU A 450 53.88 3.18 26.30
C GLU A 450 53.49 4.05 25.10
N SER A 451 53.07 5.30 25.35
CA SER A 451 52.82 6.28 24.28
C SER A 451 54.14 6.90 23.82
N GLN A 452 54.38 6.88 22.51
CA GLN A 452 55.61 7.38 21.90
C GLN A 452 55.38 8.65 21.07
N GLY A 453 54.30 9.39 21.37
CA GLY A 453 53.92 10.64 20.71
C GLY A 453 52.96 10.47 19.53
N GLN A 454 52.61 11.60 18.89
CA GLN A 454 51.77 11.66 17.70
C GLN A 454 52.62 11.57 16.42
N LYS A 455 52.10 10.88 15.41
CA LYS A 455 52.70 10.76 14.09
C LYS A 455 51.62 10.72 13.02
N THR A 456 51.87 11.35 11.88
CA THR A 456 50.97 11.25 10.73
C THR A 456 51.27 9.97 9.95
N VAL A 457 50.27 9.09 9.80
CA VAL A 457 50.36 7.83 9.03
C VAL A 457 49.14 7.74 8.11
N ALA A 458 49.35 7.40 6.83
CA ALA A 458 48.29 7.35 5.81
C ALA A 458 47.44 8.65 5.73
N GLY A 459 48.05 9.82 5.96
CA GLY A 459 47.37 11.12 5.91
C GLY A 459 46.54 11.45 7.16
N ARG A 460 46.57 10.63 8.20
CA ARG A 460 45.77 10.79 9.43
C ARG A 460 46.66 10.98 10.66
N SER A 461 46.21 11.76 11.63
CA SER A 461 46.92 11.97 12.90
C SER A 461 46.74 10.75 13.80
N THR A 462 47.82 10.02 14.06
CA THR A 462 47.78 8.78 14.86
C THR A 462 48.63 8.91 16.11
N ARG A 463 48.23 8.24 17.19
CA ARG A 463 49.02 8.10 18.40
C ARG A 463 49.80 6.79 18.35
N ARG A 464 51.13 6.88 18.48
CA ARG A 464 51.98 5.69 18.49
C ARG A 464 51.98 5.06 19.88
N TRP A 465 51.63 3.79 19.94
CA TRP A 465 51.65 2.97 21.14
C TRP A 465 52.61 1.82 20.94
N HIS A 466 53.46 1.55 21.93
CA HIS A 466 54.31 0.37 21.97
C HIS A 466 53.87 -0.51 23.14
N ARG A 467 53.58 -1.78 22.86
CA ARG A 467 53.14 -2.77 23.85
C ARG A 467 54.08 -3.96 23.84
N ARG A 468 54.55 -4.36 25.01
CA ARG A 468 55.38 -5.57 25.20
C ARG A 468 54.56 -6.65 25.90
N HIS A 469 54.24 -7.72 25.19
CA HIS A 469 53.48 -8.86 25.75
C HIS A 469 54.41 -9.86 26.42
N THR A 470 55.53 -10.20 25.76
CA THR A 470 56.65 -11.02 26.27
C THR A 470 57.98 -10.46 25.72
N PRO A 471 59.17 -10.90 26.18
CA PRO A 471 60.44 -10.41 25.65
C PRO A 471 60.61 -10.56 24.13
N ASN A 472 59.91 -11.53 23.52
CA ASN A 472 59.95 -11.83 22.08
C ASN A 472 58.63 -11.51 21.37
N ASP A 473 57.71 -10.79 22.02
CA ASP A 473 56.43 -10.38 21.44
C ASP A 473 56.19 -8.91 21.75
N THR A 474 56.64 -8.06 20.82
CA THR A 474 56.33 -6.63 20.84
C THR A 474 55.39 -6.26 19.72
N VAL A 475 54.45 -5.35 20.02
CA VAL A 475 53.48 -4.82 19.08
C VAL A 475 53.51 -3.30 19.15
N THR A 476 53.75 -2.67 18.00
CA THR A 476 53.70 -1.22 17.84
C THR A 476 52.50 -0.84 17.00
N GLN A 477 51.60 -0.04 17.55
CA GLN A 477 50.35 0.38 16.90
C GLN A 477 50.33 1.89 16.67
N TRP A 478 49.80 2.31 15.53
CA TRP A 478 49.47 3.71 15.24
C TRP A 478 47.95 3.86 15.29
N PHE A 479 47.45 4.23 16.46
CA PHE A 479 46.03 4.29 16.75
C PHE A 479 45.41 5.62 16.30
N ASP A 480 44.28 5.56 15.61
CA ASP A 480 43.51 6.73 15.21
C ASP A 480 42.30 6.89 16.13
N ASP A 481 42.30 7.98 16.91
CA ASP A 481 41.27 8.27 17.91
C ASP A 481 39.90 8.57 17.26
N GLU A 482 39.87 9.02 16.00
CA GLU A 482 38.63 9.30 15.27
C GLU A 482 37.97 8.01 14.74
N LEU A 483 38.77 7.01 14.36
CA LEU A 483 38.28 5.71 13.90
C LEU A 483 38.07 4.72 15.06
N GLY A 484 38.80 4.90 16.16
CA GLY A 484 38.90 3.89 17.22
C GLY A 484 39.59 2.61 16.74
N TYR A 485 40.45 2.68 15.73
CA TYR A 485 41.10 1.54 15.07
C TYR A 485 42.56 1.87 14.70
N PRO A 486 43.51 0.92 14.76
CA PRO A 486 44.90 1.17 14.34
C PRO A 486 45.04 1.25 12.82
N VAL A 487 45.64 2.33 12.34
CA VAL A 487 45.93 2.58 10.91
C VAL A 487 47.14 1.79 10.44
N ARG A 488 48.08 1.51 11.35
CA ARG A 488 49.23 0.65 11.12
C ARG A 488 49.51 -0.14 12.39
N GLU A 489 49.94 -1.39 12.23
CA GLU A 489 50.44 -2.23 13.30
C GLU A 489 51.68 -2.98 12.82
N GLU A 490 52.67 -3.08 13.68
CA GLU A 490 53.87 -3.91 13.49
C GLU A 490 53.97 -4.85 14.68
N SER A 491 53.95 -6.15 14.42
CA SER A 491 54.15 -7.20 15.40
C SER A 491 55.29 -8.10 14.97
N ASP A 492 56.16 -8.45 15.92
CA ASP A 492 57.25 -9.42 15.69
C ASP A 492 56.73 -10.83 15.41
N LEU A 493 55.51 -11.16 15.85
CA LEU A 493 54.87 -12.47 15.67
C LEU A 493 53.90 -12.51 14.49
N PHE A 494 53.13 -11.44 14.30
CA PHE A 494 52.03 -11.42 13.34
C PHE A 494 52.34 -10.60 12.09
N GLY A 495 53.51 -9.96 11.97
CA GLY A 495 53.87 -9.16 10.80
C GLY A 495 53.32 -7.73 10.85
N THR A 496 53.24 -7.09 9.68
CA THR A 496 52.82 -5.68 9.55
C THR A 496 51.44 -5.56 8.90
N LEU A 497 50.51 -4.88 9.56
CA LEU A 497 49.22 -4.47 9.02
C LEU A 497 49.25 -2.97 8.67
N THR A 498 48.72 -2.59 7.52
CA THR A 498 48.56 -1.17 7.14
C THR A 498 47.21 -0.94 6.47
N LEU A 499 46.48 0.06 6.95
CA LEU A 499 45.24 0.55 6.34
C LEU A 499 45.55 1.68 5.35
N THR A 500 44.97 1.59 4.17
CA THR A 500 45.06 2.59 3.10
C THR A 500 43.67 2.84 2.51
N ASP A 501 43.48 3.94 1.77
CA ASP A 501 42.18 4.31 1.18
C ASP A 501 41.03 4.30 2.19
N ILE A 502 41.24 5.01 3.31
CA ILE A 502 40.29 5.05 4.42
C ILE A 502 39.16 6.02 4.06
N GLN A 503 37.94 5.50 3.99
CA GLN A 503 36.72 6.25 3.74
C GLN A 503 35.83 6.19 4.99
N VAL A 504 35.64 7.33 5.64
CA VAL A 504 34.77 7.46 6.83
C VAL A 504 33.36 7.80 6.37
N GLY A 505 32.39 6.99 6.78
CA GLY A 505 31.00 7.16 6.34
C GLY A 505 30.13 5.95 6.68
N ALA A 506 28.82 6.19 6.74
CA ALA A 506 27.86 5.17 7.13
C ALA A 506 27.97 3.91 6.27
N GLN A 507 28.09 2.75 6.93
CA GLN A 507 28.03 1.46 6.27
C GLN A 507 26.59 0.95 6.25
N ARG A 508 26.18 0.32 5.14
CA ARG A 508 24.86 -0.31 5.09
C ARG A 508 24.82 -1.50 6.06
N ALA A 509 23.77 -1.59 6.86
CA ALA A 509 23.64 -2.61 7.90
C ALA A 509 23.62 -4.03 7.31
N ASP A 510 22.91 -4.24 6.20
CA ASP A 510 22.80 -5.51 5.46
C ASP A 510 24.16 -6.14 5.10
N ARG A 511 25.20 -5.32 4.93
CA ARG A 511 26.55 -5.78 4.61
C ARG A 511 27.13 -6.74 5.65
N PHE A 512 26.78 -6.57 6.92
CA PHE A 512 27.35 -7.34 8.04
C PHE A 512 26.57 -8.61 8.38
N PHE A 513 25.53 -8.94 7.63
CA PHE A 513 24.69 -10.11 7.86
C PHE A 513 24.93 -11.20 6.81
N ILE A 514 24.56 -12.42 7.17
CA ILE A 514 24.52 -13.55 6.24
C ILE A 514 23.36 -13.29 5.26
N PRO A 515 23.61 -13.23 3.93
CA PRO A 515 22.52 -13.03 2.98
C PRO A 515 21.55 -14.22 2.98
N SER A 516 20.24 -13.97 2.83
CA SER A 516 19.15 -14.97 2.88
C SER A 516 19.23 -16.13 1.87
N GLY A 517 20.20 -16.10 0.95
CA GLY A 517 20.48 -17.17 -0.01
C GLY A 517 21.61 -18.13 0.38
N TYR A 518 22.24 -17.98 1.55
CA TYR A 518 23.36 -18.82 2.01
C TYR A 518 22.87 -19.95 2.91
N GLN A 519 23.28 -21.17 2.61
CA GLN A 519 22.96 -22.37 3.43
C GLN A 519 24.09 -22.68 4.40
N ALA A 520 23.80 -23.34 5.54
CA ALA A 520 24.86 -23.83 6.41
C ALA A 520 25.70 -24.87 5.66
N GLY A 521 27.02 -24.66 5.59
CA GLY A 521 27.95 -25.58 4.95
C GLY A 521 28.16 -26.85 5.81
N PRO A 522 28.59 -27.97 5.22
CA PRO A 522 29.01 -29.13 6.00
C PRO A 522 30.19 -28.74 6.89
N HIS A 523 30.06 -29.05 8.19
CA HIS A 523 31.06 -28.76 9.23
C HIS A 523 32.40 -29.43 9.01
#